data_AF-A0A7J4MM64-F1
#
_entry.id   AF-A0A7J4MM64-F1
#
_cell.length_a   1.000
_cell.length_b   1.000
_cell.length_c   1.000
_cell.angle_alpha   90.00
_cell.angle_beta   90.00
_cell.angle_gamma   90.00
#
_symmetry.space_group_name_H-M   'P 1'
#
loop_
_entity.id
_entity.type
_entity.pdbx_description
1 polymer ?
#
loop_
_entity_poly.entity_id
_entity_poly.type
_entity_poly.pdbx_seq_one_letter_code
_entity_poly.pdbx_strand_id
1 'polypeptide(L)'
;MKIVMFLFVFVLTFSFASATCTNYLDDGNDADAFGSVEVDGVFSQDICRSNTELTEYYCDGNSLKSASYSCASCSDGICYGDTCTSINECNPVLRKWCDGSSWLDSGYCTDSNLDCYLVDSTCSVSSCTEGACDYENHKYCSSNTWVDDDYCDLSRCGDDVHSFGYCFCEDSDA
;
A
#
# COMPACT_ATOMS: atom_id res chain seq x y z
N MET A 1 53.50 14.63 53.54
CA MET A 1 52.54 14.90 52.44
C MET A 1 51.63 13.69 52.30
N LYS A 2 50.32 13.83 52.62
CA LYS A 2 49.33 12.76 52.42
C LYS A 2 48.71 12.96 51.04
N ILE A 3 48.95 12.03 50.12
CA ILE A 3 48.29 11.99 48.81
C ILE A 3 46.92 11.35 49.03
N VAL A 4 45.86 12.14 48.95
CA VAL A 4 44.49 11.64 48.94
C VAL A 4 44.16 11.30 47.50
N MET A 5 44.15 10.00 47.19
CA MET A 5 43.81 9.50 45.85
C MET A 5 42.28 9.46 45.74
N PHE A 6 41.71 10.46 45.08
CA PHE A 6 40.29 10.47 44.72
C PHE A 6 40.07 9.47 43.59
N LEU A 7 39.41 8.36 43.92
CA LEU A 7 38.92 7.38 42.95
C LEU A 7 37.73 8.00 42.19
N PHE A 8 37.98 8.55 41.00
CA PHE A 8 36.93 8.98 40.09
C PHE A 8 36.30 7.73 39.45
N VAL A 9 35.14 7.31 39.95
CA VAL A 9 34.30 6.32 39.29
C VAL A 9 33.61 7.02 38.11
N PHE A 10 34.12 6.79 36.90
CA PHE A 10 33.49 7.27 35.67
C PHE A 10 32.29 6.38 35.37
N VAL A 11 31.09 6.81 35.76
CA VAL A 11 29.85 6.13 35.41
C VAL A 11 29.59 6.39 33.93
N LEU A 12 29.95 5.42 33.08
CA LEU A 12 29.54 5.38 31.68
C LEU A 12 28.03 5.22 31.63
N THR A 13 27.31 6.32 31.44
CA THR A 13 25.89 6.29 31.12
C THR A 13 25.74 5.79 29.68
N PHE A 14 25.45 4.51 29.50
CA PHE A 14 24.95 4.00 28.22
C PHE A 14 23.59 4.63 27.99
N SER A 15 23.50 5.55 27.02
CA SER A 15 22.22 6.01 26.51
C SER A 15 21.64 4.88 25.68
N PHE A 16 20.62 4.20 26.20
CA PHE A 16 19.82 3.29 25.40
C PHE A 16 19.01 4.19 24.46
N ALA A 17 19.40 4.26 23.19
CA ALA A 17 18.50 4.77 22.17
C ALA A 17 17.27 3.85 22.20
N SER A 18 16.11 4.40 22.56
CA SER A 18 14.85 3.66 22.44
C SER A 18 14.60 3.45 20.96
N ALA A 19 14.31 2.20 20.58
CA ALA A 19 13.84 1.92 19.24
C ALA A 19 12.66 2.85 18.90
N THR A 20 12.68 3.41 17.69
CA THR A 20 11.60 4.22 17.15
C THR A 20 10.86 3.38 16.13
N CYS A 21 9.55 3.24 16.34
CA CYS A 21 8.64 2.66 15.36
C CYS A 21 8.03 3.83 14.58
N THR A 22 8.06 3.75 13.25
CA THR A 22 7.50 4.78 12.36
C THR A 22 6.51 4.13 11.40
N ASN A 23 5.29 4.66 11.31
CA ASN A 23 4.32 4.29 10.26
C ASN A 23 4.64 5.07 8.98
N TYR A 24 4.45 4.40 7.86
CA TYR A 24 4.54 4.95 6.52
C TYR A 24 3.33 4.51 5.73
N LEU A 25 2.82 5.43 4.90
CA LEU A 25 1.80 5.19 3.87
C LEU A 25 0.38 4.94 4.39
N ASP A 26 0.24 4.57 5.67
CA ASP A 26 -1.01 4.58 6.43
C ASP A 26 -0.91 5.42 7.72
N ASP A 27 -2.07 5.77 8.30
CA ASP A 27 -2.15 6.44 9.60
C ASP A 27 -2.17 5.41 10.77
N GLY A 28 -1.48 4.28 10.61
CA GLY A 28 -1.37 3.21 11.60
C GLY A 28 -2.28 2.03 11.30
N ASN A 29 -3.29 1.78 12.13
CA ASN A 29 -4.14 0.60 11.98
C ASN A 29 -5.36 0.92 11.10
N ASP A 30 -5.13 1.06 9.79
CA ASP A 30 -6.04 1.25 8.66
C ASP A 30 -5.94 0.13 7.57
N ALA A 31 -6.68 -0.96 7.76
CA ALA A 31 -6.73 -2.10 6.83
C ALA A 31 -7.21 -1.80 5.40
N ASP A 32 -7.81 -0.63 5.14
CA ASP A 32 -8.33 -0.24 3.83
C ASP A 32 -7.29 0.54 2.99
N ALA A 33 -6.08 0.77 3.54
CA ALA A 33 -4.93 1.38 2.87
C ALA A 33 -3.69 0.48 3.01
N PHE A 34 -2.74 0.59 2.08
CA PHE A 34 -1.47 -0.14 2.20
C PHE A 34 -0.57 0.56 3.21
N GLY A 35 -0.14 -0.19 4.22
CA GLY A 35 0.77 0.25 5.26
C GLY A 35 2.16 -0.36 5.23
N SER A 36 3.13 0.38 5.76
CA SER A 36 4.38 -0.20 6.21
C SER A 36 4.93 0.49 7.46
N VAL A 37 5.75 -0.25 8.21
CA VAL A 37 6.37 0.21 9.44
C VAL A 37 7.86 -0.08 9.44
N GLU A 38 8.63 0.87 9.96
CA GLU A 38 10.06 0.68 10.20
C GLU A 38 10.36 0.71 11.70
N VAL A 39 11.13 -0.28 12.15
CA VAL A 39 11.64 -0.36 13.52
C VAL A 39 13.12 -0.65 13.45
N ASP A 40 13.94 0.30 13.91
CA ASP A 40 15.41 0.18 13.90
C ASP A 40 15.99 -0.24 12.53
N GLY A 41 15.44 0.31 11.43
CA GLY A 41 15.85 -0.01 10.06
C GLY A 41 15.28 -1.32 9.50
N VAL A 42 14.37 -1.99 10.23
CA VAL A 42 13.67 -3.19 9.76
C VAL A 42 12.26 -2.82 9.34
N PHE A 43 11.93 -3.10 8.08
CA PHE A 43 10.60 -2.87 7.53
C PHE A 43 9.69 -4.08 7.74
N SER A 44 8.43 -3.81 8.08
CA SER A 44 7.31 -4.76 7.96
C SER A 44 6.20 -4.07 7.18
N GLN A 45 5.55 -4.77 6.28
CA GLN A 45 4.49 -4.21 5.44
C GLN A 45 3.23 -5.03 5.55
N ASP A 46 2.12 -4.40 5.25
CA ASP A 46 0.83 -5.06 5.15
C ASP A 46 0.87 -6.16 4.10
N ILE A 47 0.30 -7.30 4.46
CA ILE A 47 0.42 -8.50 3.65
C ILE A 47 -0.87 -9.31 3.67
N CYS A 48 -1.41 -9.53 2.47
CA CYS A 48 -2.45 -10.52 2.25
C CYS A 48 -1.88 -11.93 2.46
N ARG A 49 -2.25 -12.57 3.57
CA ARG A 49 -1.90 -13.97 3.86
C ARG A 49 -2.69 -14.95 3.00
N SER A 50 -3.86 -14.52 2.57
CA SER A 50 -4.71 -15.15 1.57
C SER A 50 -5.52 -14.07 0.85
N ASN A 51 -6.35 -14.46 -0.11
CA ASN A 51 -7.28 -13.55 -0.78
C ASN A 51 -8.41 -13.04 0.15
N THR A 52 -8.49 -13.46 1.40
CA THR A 52 -9.51 -13.02 2.37
C THR A 52 -8.94 -12.71 3.76
N GLU A 53 -7.61 -12.63 3.89
CA GLU A 53 -6.96 -12.40 5.18
C GLU A 53 -5.79 -11.43 5.02
N LEU A 54 -5.88 -10.29 5.68
CA LEU A 54 -4.82 -9.29 5.79
C LEU A 54 -4.11 -9.44 7.13
N THR A 55 -2.78 -9.45 7.12
CA THR A 55 -1.99 -9.07 8.30
C THR A 55 -1.54 -7.64 8.11
N GLU A 56 -2.02 -6.77 8.98
CA GLU A 56 -1.69 -5.35 9.03
C GLU A 56 -0.58 -5.12 10.06
N TYR A 57 0.44 -4.33 9.74
CA TYR A 57 1.52 -3.96 10.64
C TYR A 57 1.52 -2.46 10.89
N TYR A 58 1.49 -2.08 12.16
CA TYR A 58 1.38 -0.67 12.56
C TYR A 58 2.14 -0.40 13.86
N CYS A 59 2.47 0.86 14.08
CA CYS A 59 3.09 1.35 15.30
C CYS A 59 2.01 1.80 16.31
N ASP A 60 2.07 1.24 17.52
CA ASP A 60 1.36 1.75 18.70
C ASP A 60 2.40 2.41 19.63
N GLY A 61 2.54 3.73 19.49
CA GLY A 61 3.70 4.45 20.01
C GLY A 61 4.99 3.94 19.38
N ASN A 62 6.00 3.61 20.19
CA ASN A 62 7.27 3.05 19.70
C ASN A 62 7.26 1.51 19.57
N SER A 63 6.09 0.88 19.69
CA SER A 63 5.97 -0.58 19.63
C SER A 63 5.39 -1.03 18.31
N LEU A 64 6.10 -1.93 17.62
CA LEU A 64 5.55 -2.69 16.52
C LEU A 64 4.36 -3.53 16.98
N LYS A 65 3.26 -3.43 16.27
CA LYS A 65 2.05 -4.24 16.42
C LYS A 65 1.68 -4.84 15.09
N SER A 66 0.79 -5.84 15.17
CA SER A 66 0.11 -6.37 14.00
C SER A 66 -1.31 -6.77 14.37
N ALA A 67 -2.23 -6.61 13.42
CA ALA A 67 -3.60 -7.07 13.49
C ALA A 67 -3.91 -8.00 12.32
N SER A 68 -4.95 -8.82 12.47
CA SER A 68 -5.42 -9.71 11.41
C SER A 68 -6.87 -9.40 11.09
N TYR A 69 -7.16 -9.19 9.81
CA TYR A 69 -8.49 -8.85 9.31
C TYR A 69 -9.00 -9.93 8.38
N SER A 70 -10.30 -10.18 8.48
CA SER A 70 -11.02 -10.96 7.48
C SER A 70 -11.60 -9.99 6.44
N CYS A 71 -11.20 -10.19 5.19
CA CYS A 71 -11.58 -9.36 4.06
C CYS A 71 -12.56 -10.10 3.16
N ALA A 72 -13.42 -9.37 2.44
CA ALA A 72 -14.17 -9.97 1.34
C ALA A 72 -13.22 -10.31 0.18
N SER A 73 -12.25 -9.43 -0.05
CA SER A 73 -11.10 -9.65 -0.93
C SER A 73 -9.88 -8.96 -0.35
N CYS A 74 -8.70 -9.53 -0.50
CA CYS A 74 -7.43 -8.93 -0.12
C CYS A 74 -6.50 -8.93 -1.33
N SER A 75 -5.95 -7.77 -1.67
CA SER A 75 -4.93 -7.62 -2.71
C SER A 75 -3.94 -6.56 -2.28
N ASP A 76 -2.65 -6.81 -2.52
CA ASP A 76 -1.57 -5.82 -2.37
C ASP A 76 -1.52 -5.14 -0.99
N GLY A 77 -1.79 -5.92 0.06
CA GLY A 77 -1.79 -5.42 1.44
C GLY A 77 -3.03 -4.59 1.81
N ILE A 78 -4.07 -4.59 0.98
CA ILE A 78 -5.31 -3.84 1.22
C ILE A 78 -6.48 -4.80 1.39
N CYS A 79 -7.29 -4.54 2.42
CA CYS A 79 -8.56 -5.20 2.65
C CYS A 79 -9.66 -4.50 1.84
N TYR A 80 -10.44 -5.27 1.10
CA TYR A 80 -11.62 -4.77 0.39
C TYR A 80 -12.89 -5.37 0.97
N GLY A 81 -13.88 -4.51 1.21
CA GLY A 81 -15.23 -4.90 1.59
C GLY A 81 -16.03 -5.53 0.44
N ASP A 82 -17.14 -6.16 0.78
CA ASP A 82 -18.10 -6.74 -0.18
C ASP A 82 -19.11 -5.70 -0.71
N THR A 83 -19.21 -4.55 -0.05
CA THR A 83 -20.14 -3.47 -0.38
C THR A 83 -19.44 -2.24 -0.93
N CYS A 84 -20.20 -1.43 -1.66
CA CYS A 84 -19.77 -0.19 -2.26
C CYS A 84 -20.97 0.76 -2.34
N THR A 85 -20.74 2.07 -2.52
CA THR A 85 -21.83 3.06 -2.52
C THR A 85 -21.89 3.95 -3.76
N SER A 86 -20.78 4.11 -4.48
CA SER A 86 -20.73 4.96 -5.66
C SER A 86 -21.10 4.18 -6.92
N ILE A 87 -22.30 4.39 -7.45
CA ILE A 87 -22.74 3.72 -8.69
C ILE A 87 -21.72 3.98 -9.82
N ASN A 88 -21.38 2.91 -10.54
CA ASN A 88 -20.43 2.85 -11.65
C ASN A 88 -18.97 3.16 -11.28
N GLU A 89 -18.63 3.22 -9.99
CA GLU A 89 -17.23 3.27 -9.57
C GLU A 89 -16.51 1.98 -9.98
N CYS A 90 -15.34 2.12 -10.59
CA CYS A 90 -14.50 1.00 -10.99
C CYS A 90 -13.45 0.74 -9.91
N ASN A 91 -13.32 -0.51 -9.50
CA ASN A 91 -12.19 -1.01 -8.72
C ASN A 91 -11.33 -1.90 -9.64
N PRO A 92 -10.31 -1.34 -10.31
CA PRO A 92 -9.43 -2.09 -11.20
C PRO A 92 -8.56 -3.13 -10.49
N VAL A 93 -8.22 -2.95 -9.21
CA VAL A 93 -7.50 -3.98 -8.44
C VAL A 93 -8.34 -5.26 -8.32
N LEU A 94 -9.64 -5.11 -8.05
CA LEU A 94 -10.56 -6.24 -7.96
C LEU A 94 -11.14 -6.66 -9.31
N ARG A 95 -10.92 -5.86 -10.37
CA ARG A 95 -11.60 -5.95 -11.67
C ARG A 95 -13.12 -5.99 -11.55
N LYS A 96 -13.65 -5.10 -10.70
CA LYS A 96 -15.08 -4.98 -10.41
C LYS A 96 -15.56 -3.55 -10.57
N TRP A 97 -16.87 -3.38 -10.66
CA TRP A 97 -17.53 -2.09 -10.63
C TRP A 97 -18.68 -2.10 -9.62
N CYS A 98 -19.03 -0.93 -9.12
CA CYS A 98 -20.03 -0.78 -8.06
C CYS A 98 -21.44 -0.55 -8.63
N ASP A 99 -22.40 -1.38 -8.25
CA ASP A 99 -23.82 -1.18 -8.64
C ASP A 99 -24.59 -0.21 -7.72
N GLY A 100 -23.89 0.44 -6.78
CA GLY A 100 -24.45 1.26 -5.71
C GLY A 100 -24.71 0.50 -4.41
N SER A 101 -24.41 -0.81 -4.39
CA SER A 101 -24.51 -1.65 -3.19
C SER A 101 -23.43 -2.72 -3.08
N SER A 102 -23.01 -3.29 -4.23
CA SER A 102 -22.14 -4.46 -4.31
C SER A 102 -21.15 -4.34 -5.47
N TRP A 103 -19.99 -4.95 -5.30
CA TRP A 103 -18.98 -5.07 -6.35
C TRP A 103 -19.31 -6.21 -7.32
N LEU A 104 -19.44 -5.89 -8.61
CA LEU A 104 -19.76 -6.83 -9.69
C LEU A 104 -18.62 -6.94 -10.70
N ASP A 105 -18.35 -8.13 -11.22
CA ASP A 105 -17.36 -8.37 -12.29
C ASP A 105 -17.97 -8.37 -13.69
N SER A 106 -19.27 -8.67 -13.78
CA SER A 106 -20.01 -8.79 -15.04
C SER A 106 -19.94 -7.49 -15.84
N GLY A 107 -19.44 -7.56 -17.07
CA GLY A 107 -19.40 -6.39 -17.95
C GLY A 107 -18.23 -5.45 -17.70
N TYR A 108 -17.34 -5.70 -16.74
CA TYR A 108 -16.23 -4.79 -16.37
C TYR A 108 -15.42 -4.27 -17.58
N CYS A 109 -14.95 -5.17 -18.46
CA CYS A 109 -14.20 -4.77 -19.66
C CYS A 109 -15.06 -4.47 -20.91
N THR A 110 -16.38 -4.66 -20.85
CA THR A 110 -17.23 -4.70 -22.06
C THR A 110 -18.43 -3.77 -22.04
N ASP A 111 -18.86 -3.31 -20.87
CA ASP A 111 -19.97 -2.36 -20.75
C ASP A 111 -19.46 -0.94 -20.95
N SER A 112 -19.86 -0.35 -22.07
CA SER A 112 -19.50 1.01 -22.44
C SER A 112 -20.13 2.10 -21.56
N ASN A 113 -21.03 1.75 -20.63
CA ASN A 113 -21.59 2.72 -19.68
C ASN A 113 -20.77 2.84 -18.40
N LEU A 114 -19.85 1.91 -18.16
CA LEU A 114 -19.01 1.88 -16.97
C LEU A 114 -17.65 2.52 -17.22
N ASP A 115 -17.16 2.44 -18.46
CA ASP A 115 -15.82 2.90 -18.87
C ASP A 115 -14.64 2.31 -18.05
N CYS A 116 -14.88 1.27 -17.25
CA CYS A 116 -13.83 0.60 -16.47
C CYS A 116 -12.74 -0.02 -17.35
N TYR A 117 -13.07 -0.38 -18.59
CA TYR A 117 -12.10 -0.86 -19.57
C TYR A 117 -11.02 0.18 -19.93
N LEU A 118 -11.25 1.47 -19.66
CA LEU A 118 -10.26 2.54 -19.93
C LEU A 118 -9.22 2.72 -18.82
N VAL A 119 -9.43 2.12 -17.65
CA VAL A 119 -8.52 2.25 -16.50
C VAL A 119 -7.76 0.95 -16.19
N ASP A 120 -7.91 -0.06 -17.04
CA ASP A 120 -7.29 -1.38 -16.88
C ASP A 120 -6.80 -1.89 -18.25
N SER A 121 -5.48 -2.02 -18.44
CA SER A 121 -4.89 -2.40 -19.73
C SER A 121 -5.12 -3.87 -20.09
N THR A 122 -5.50 -4.70 -19.12
CA THR A 122 -5.87 -6.10 -19.37
C THR A 122 -7.14 -6.21 -20.22
N CYS A 123 -8.00 -5.17 -20.24
CA CYS A 123 -9.22 -5.14 -21.02
C CYS A 123 -8.98 -5.04 -22.55
N SER A 124 -7.73 -5.11 -23.01
CA SER A 124 -7.35 -5.22 -24.44
C SER A 124 -7.91 -4.09 -25.30
N VAL A 125 -7.91 -2.87 -24.75
CA VAL A 125 -8.42 -1.66 -25.40
C VAL A 125 -7.31 -0.88 -26.09
N SER A 126 -7.65 -0.14 -27.14
CA SER A 126 -6.68 0.65 -27.91
C SER A 126 -6.34 2.01 -27.29
N SER A 127 -7.01 2.39 -26.21
CA SER A 127 -6.84 3.67 -25.52
C SER A 127 -7.20 3.54 -24.05
N CYS A 128 -6.66 4.44 -23.22
CA CYS A 128 -6.93 4.51 -21.79
C CYS A 128 -7.30 5.92 -21.34
N THR A 129 -7.85 6.03 -20.13
CA THR A 129 -8.12 7.32 -19.48
C THR A 129 -6.79 7.92 -19.02
N GLU A 130 -6.46 9.11 -19.51
CA GLU A 130 -5.22 9.81 -19.13
C GLU A 130 -5.05 9.87 -17.61
N GLY A 131 -3.86 9.48 -17.13
CA GLY A 131 -3.55 9.44 -15.70
C GLY A 131 -3.98 8.17 -14.98
N ALA A 132 -4.66 7.22 -15.63
CA ALA A 132 -5.04 5.96 -15.02
C ALA A 132 -3.82 5.07 -14.73
N CYS A 133 -3.96 4.24 -13.69
CA CYS A 133 -2.98 3.28 -13.23
C CYS A 133 -3.56 1.87 -13.39
N ASP A 134 -2.87 1.03 -14.15
CA ASP A 134 -3.15 -0.41 -14.19
C ASP A 134 -2.29 -1.09 -13.12
N TYR A 135 -2.95 -1.56 -12.07
CA TYR A 135 -2.31 -2.20 -10.92
C TYR A 135 -1.91 -3.66 -11.19
N GLU A 136 -2.49 -4.34 -12.18
CA GLU A 136 -2.16 -5.74 -12.51
C GLU A 136 -0.92 -5.82 -13.43
N ASN A 137 -0.83 -4.92 -14.41
CA ASN A 137 0.30 -4.86 -15.34
C ASN A 137 1.35 -3.80 -14.99
N HIS A 138 1.12 -3.02 -13.93
CA HIS A 138 1.99 -1.92 -13.50
C HIS A 138 2.27 -0.93 -14.63
N LYS A 139 1.20 -0.41 -15.24
CA LYS A 139 1.28 0.55 -16.34
C LYS A 139 0.61 1.86 -15.98
N TYR A 140 1.14 2.95 -16.52
CA TYR A 140 0.54 4.28 -16.43
C TYR A 140 -0.07 4.68 -17.78
N CYS A 141 -1.23 5.32 -17.77
CA CYS A 141 -1.81 5.86 -18.99
C CYS A 141 -1.27 7.26 -19.28
N SER A 142 -0.46 7.39 -20.33
CA SER A 142 0.05 8.67 -20.83
C SER A 142 -0.25 8.87 -22.31
N SER A 143 -0.71 10.06 -22.68
CA SER A 143 -1.16 10.36 -24.04
C SER A 143 -2.17 9.33 -24.56
N ASN A 144 -3.11 8.92 -23.69
CA ASN A 144 -4.11 7.87 -23.91
C ASN A 144 -3.54 6.49 -24.31
N THR A 145 -2.26 6.23 -24.01
CA THR A 145 -1.59 4.96 -24.27
C THR A 145 -0.97 4.43 -22.99
N TRP A 146 -1.08 3.12 -22.76
CA TRP A 146 -0.41 2.49 -21.63
C TRP A 146 1.10 2.46 -21.84
N VAL A 147 1.84 2.97 -20.86
CA VAL A 147 3.31 2.96 -20.83
C VAL A 147 3.80 2.20 -19.59
N ASP A 148 4.89 1.46 -19.75
CA ASP A 148 5.56 0.72 -18.67
C ASP A 148 6.52 1.62 -17.87
N ASP A 149 7.20 2.52 -18.58
CA ASP A 149 8.12 3.47 -17.98
C ASP A 149 7.31 4.45 -17.10
N ASP A 150 7.76 4.59 -15.85
CA ASP A 150 7.26 5.55 -14.86
C ASP A 150 5.98 5.16 -14.08
N TYR A 151 5.56 3.90 -14.06
CA TYR A 151 4.45 3.49 -13.16
C TYR A 151 4.72 3.91 -11.70
N CYS A 152 5.92 3.61 -11.19
CA CYS A 152 6.35 3.98 -9.84
C CYS A 152 6.84 5.41 -9.66
N ASP A 153 6.70 6.28 -10.67
CA ASP A 153 6.95 7.71 -10.48
C ASP A 153 5.93 8.26 -9.46
N LEU A 154 6.42 8.89 -8.39
CA LEU A 154 5.58 9.50 -7.35
C LEU A 154 4.65 10.59 -7.89
N SER A 155 4.94 11.17 -9.05
CA SER A 155 4.05 12.11 -9.74
C SER A 155 2.96 11.43 -10.59
N ARG A 156 2.95 10.08 -10.64
CA ARG A 156 2.03 9.24 -11.41
C ARG A 156 1.32 8.25 -10.49
N CYS A 157 1.63 6.95 -10.58
CA CYS A 157 1.02 5.93 -9.74
C CYS A 157 1.84 5.65 -8.48
N GLY A 158 3.10 6.10 -8.40
CA GLY A 158 3.98 5.76 -7.27
C GLY A 158 3.55 6.30 -5.91
N ASP A 159 2.67 7.32 -5.87
CA ASP A 159 2.09 7.89 -4.64
C ASP A 159 0.62 7.42 -4.42
N ASP A 160 0.19 6.35 -5.10
CA ASP A 160 -1.14 5.76 -4.99
C ASP A 160 -1.18 4.58 -4.02
N VAL A 161 -2.23 4.55 -3.19
CA VAL A 161 -2.43 3.53 -2.14
C VAL A 161 -2.34 2.10 -2.66
N HIS A 162 -2.79 1.84 -3.89
CA HIS A 162 -2.79 0.51 -4.49
C HIS A 162 -1.48 0.16 -5.21
N SER A 163 -0.64 1.15 -5.51
CA SER A 163 0.64 0.96 -6.22
C SER A 163 1.83 0.89 -5.27
N PHE A 164 1.72 1.47 -4.07
CA PHE A 164 2.82 1.57 -3.12
C PHE A 164 3.47 0.24 -2.80
N GLY A 165 2.70 -0.83 -2.56
CA GLY A 165 3.27 -2.13 -2.21
C GLY A 165 4.23 -2.67 -3.27
N TYR A 166 3.87 -2.50 -4.55
CA TYR A 166 4.72 -2.85 -5.67
C TYR A 166 5.93 -1.90 -5.77
N CYS A 167 5.68 -0.60 -5.77
CA CYS A 167 6.73 0.40 -6.00
C CYS A 167 7.76 0.49 -4.87
N PHE A 168 7.33 0.25 -3.64
CA PHE A 168 8.22 0.16 -2.48
C PHE A 168 9.23 -0.99 -2.63
N CYS A 169 8.80 -2.13 -3.16
CA CYS A 169 9.69 -3.28 -3.35
C CYS A 169 10.73 -3.03 -4.47
N GLU A 170 10.31 -2.44 -5.59
CA GLU A 170 11.20 -2.15 -6.73
C GLU A 170 12.27 -1.10 -6.40
N ASP A 171 11.95 -0.05 -5.62
CA ASP A 171 12.93 0.97 -5.24
C ASP A 171 13.88 0.53 -4.11
N SER A 172 13.52 -0.50 -3.34
CA SER A 172 14.35 -1.04 -2.24
C SER A 172 15.52 -1.92 -2.70
N ASP A 173 15.54 -2.29 -3.99
CA ASP A 173 16.57 -3.13 -4.63
C ASP A 173 17.66 -2.33 -5.38
N ALA A 174 17.72 -0.99 -5.21
CA ALA A 174 18.70 -0.09 -5.85
C ALA A 174 19.93 0.27 -4.99
#